data_AF-A0A2S6TIH3-F1
#
_entry.id   AF-A0A2S6TIH3-F1
#
_cell.length_a   1.000
_cell.length_b   1.000
_cell.length_c   1.000
_cell.angle_alpha   90.00
_cell.angle_beta   90.00
_cell.angle_gamma   90.00
#
_symmetry.space_group_name_H-M   'P 1'
#
loop_
_entity.id
_entity.type
_entity.pdbx_description
1 polymer ?
#
loop_
_entity_poly.entity_id
_entity_poly.type
_entity_poly.pdbx_seq_one_letter_code
_entity_poly.pdbx_strand_id
1 'polypeptide(L)'
;VSAFNHPFNLIVHQVAPAVAVGCPVVVKPAPPTPLMCKTFINILLEAGLPPEWVTMVLPENLDLATRLVADPRVGFFSFIGSSGVGWMLRSKLAPGARCALEHGGVAPAIITSDADLGMALPSLAKGGFYHAGQVCVSVQRIFCDSNIIDKVTEGLSSQADGMKVGDPALADTDVGPLINHNECQRVETWINEAVSSGAKLITGGEKLSDSCYRPTVLLDPPPEAKISTAEVFGPAICVYPYNELDEAISKANSLPVSFQAAVFTQDLDTAMHCYRHLDGTAIMVNDHTAFRVDWMPFAGARASGHGVGGIPYTVHEMQTEKMMVWRSRALD
;
A
#
# COMPACT_ATOMS: atom_id res chain seq x y z
N VAL A 1 2.83 -8.97 -12.30
CA VAL A 1 4.15 -8.50 -11.79
C VAL A 1 3.91 -8.02 -10.37
N SER A 2 4.66 -8.55 -9.41
CA SER A 2 4.37 -8.36 -7.98
C SER A 2 5.49 -7.67 -7.22
N ALA A 3 5.11 -6.88 -6.21
CA ALA A 3 6.01 -6.24 -5.26
C ALA A 3 6.52 -7.23 -4.19
N PHE A 4 7.47 -6.77 -3.38
CA PHE A 4 8.18 -7.60 -2.41
C PHE A 4 7.51 -7.70 -1.04
N ASN A 5 6.67 -6.72 -0.68
CA ASN A 5 6.28 -6.46 0.70
C ASN A 5 5.29 -7.47 1.27
N HIS A 6 4.39 -8.01 0.44
CA HIS A 6 3.50 -9.12 0.81
C HIS A 6 3.65 -10.25 -0.23
N PRO A 7 4.83 -10.89 -0.32
CA PRO A 7 5.25 -11.63 -1.51
C PRO A 7 4.41 -12.88 -1.77
N PHE A 8 3.80 -13.46 -0.74
CA PHE A 8 2.84 -14.56 -0.90
C PHE A 8 1.45 -14.03 -1.28
N ASN A 9 0.89 -13.14 -0.46
CA ASN A 9 -0.46 -12.62 -0.65
C ASN A 9 -0.66 -11.93 -2.02
N LEU A 10 0.28 -11.06 -2.45
CA LEU A 10 0.16 -10.37 -3.74
C LEU A 10 0.15 -11.34 -4.93
N ILE A 11 0.96 -12.40 -4.86
CA ILE A 11 1.00 -13.43 -5.91
C ILE A 11 -0.32 -14.21 -5.93
N VAL A 12 -0.87 -14.56 -4.77
CA VAL A 12 -2.20 -15.18 -4.68
C VAL A 12 -3.26 -14.30 -5.33
N HIS A 13 -3.28 -13.01 -5.01
CA HIS A 13 -4.24 -12.04 -5.56
C HIS A 13 -4.11 -11.83 -7.08
N GLN A 14 -2.94 -12.07 -7.67
CA GLN A 14 -2.76 -11.96 -9.12
C GLN A 14 -3.00 -13.29 -9.85
N VAL A 15 -2.46 -14.39 -9.33
CA VAL A 15 -2.41 -15.67 -10.04
C VAL A 15 -3.67 -16.51 -9.80
N ALA A 16 -4.20 -16.53 -8.57
CA ALA A 16 -5.38 -17.36 -8.27
C ALA A 16 -6.63 -16.90 -9.05
N PRO A 17 -6.95 -15.59 -9.14
CA PRO A 17 -8.04 -15.12 -10.00
C PRO A 17 -7.85 -15.48 -11.47
N ALA A 18 -6.63 -15.32 -12.00
CA ALA A 18 -6.33 -15.64 -13.39
C ALA A 18 -6.58 -17.11 -13.71
N VAL A 19 -6.09 -18.02 -12.86
CA VAL A 19 -6.34 -19.45 -12.99
C VAL A 19 -7.84 -19.74 -12.89
N ALA A 20 -8.55 -19.13 -11.94
CA ALA A 20 -9.98 -19.35 -11.72
C ALA A 20 -10.84 -18.95 -12.92
N VAL A 21 -10.42 -17.96 -13.71
CA VAL A 21 -11.14 -17.52 -14.92
C VAL A 21 -10.64 -18.16 -16.21
N GLY A 22 -9.72 -19.13 -16.13
CA GLY A 22 -9.24 -19.85 -17.30
C GLY A 22 -8.07 -19.16 -18.03
N CYS A 23 -7.33 -18.26 -17.38
CA CYS A 23 -6.18 -17.58 -17.97
C CYS A 23 -4.86 -18.28 -17.60
N PRO A 24 -4.01 -18.64 -18.58
CA PRO A 24 -2.63 -19.00 -18.29
C PRO A 24 -1.83 -17.76 -17.86
N VAL A 25 -0.86 -17.94 -16.97
CA VAL A 25 -0.17 -16.84 -16.28
C VAL A 25 1.34 -16.93 -16.45
N VAL A 26 1.94 -15.81 -16.83
CA VAL A 26 3.38 -15.58 -16.64
C VAL A 26 3.56 -14.63 -15.46
N VAL A 27 4.16 -15.13 -14.37
CA VAL A 27 4.33 -14.37 -13.14
C VAL A 27 5.79 -13.98 -12.92
N LYS A 28 6.01 -12.69 -12.72
CA LYS A 28 7.30 -12.12 -12.31
C LYS A 28 7.17 -11.60 -10.87
N PRO A 29 7.72 -12.31 -9.86
CA PRO A 29 7.82 -11.78 -8.51
C PRO A 29 8.96 -10.77 -8.38
N ALA A 30 9.01 -10.10 -7.23
CA ALA A 30 10.12 -9.22 -6.90
C ALA A 30 11.43 -10.02 -6.72
N PRO A 31 12.58 -9.56 -7.28
CA PRO A 31 13.87 -10.22 -7.11
C PRO A 31 14.32 -10.51 -5.67
N PRO A 32 14.03 -9.68 -4.64
CA PRO A 32 14.44 -10.01 -3.26
C PRO A 32 13.57 -11.09 -2.58
N THR A 33 12.37 -11.39 -3.10
CA THR A 33 11.42 -12.33 -2.46
C THR A 33 10.82 -13.39 -3.40
N PRO A 34 11.62 -14.05 -4.28
CA PRO A 34 11.10 -14.92 -5.32
C PRO A 34 10.54 -16.25 -4.78
N LEU A 35 11.02 -16.70 -3.61
CA LEU A 35 10.74 -18.02 -3.08
C LEU A 35 9.26 -18.24 -2.76
N MET A 36 8.55 -17.22 -2.30
CA MET A 36 7.11 -17.33 -2.00
C MET A 36 6.28 -17.58 -3.25
N CYS A 37 6.66 -16.97 -4.38
CA CYS A 37 6.02 -17.24 -5.67
C CYS A 37 6.23 -18.69 -6.10
N LYS A 38 7.46 -19.21 -5.95
CA LYS A 38 7.78 -20.61 -6.26
C LYS A 38 6.96 -21.58 -5.40
N THR A 39 6.88 -21.32 -4.09
CA THR A 39 6.06 -22.13 -3.17
C THR A 39 4.59 -22.14 -3.59
N PHE A 40 4.02 -20.98 -3.92
CA PHE A 40 2.63 -20.92 -4.35
C PHE A 40 2.37 -21.68 -5.65
N ILE A 41 3.28 -21.60 -6.62
CA ILE A 41 3.17 -22.37 -7.87
C ILE A 41 3.20 -23.87 -7.58
N ASN A 42 4.11 -24.34 -6.72
CA ASN A 42 4.15 -25.75 -6.34
C ASN A 42 2.81 -26.22 -5.74
N ILE A 43 2.18 -25.40 -4.90
CA ILE A 43 0.84 -25.70 -4.34
C ILE A 43 -0.19 -25.85 -5.45
N LEU A 44 -0.18 -24.98 -6.46
CA LEU A 44 -1.11 -25.08 -7.60
C LEU A 44 -0.88 -26.36 -8.41
N LEU A 45 0.38 -26.74 -8.66
CA LEU A 45 0.71 -27.97 -9.38
C LEU A 45 0.30 -29.22 -8.59
N GLU A 46 0.55 -29.24 -7.28
CA GLU A 46 0.10 -30.31 -6.38
C GLU A 46 -1.43 -30.43 -6.34
N ALA A 47 -2.15 -29.30 -6.46
CA ALA A 47 -3.60 -29.27 -6.58
C ALA A 47 -4.12 -29.72 -7.97
N GLY A 48 -3.24 -29.99 -8.93
CA GLY A 48 -3.58 -30.53 -10.25
C GLY A 48 -3.63 -29.49 -11.37
N LEU A 49 -3.15 -28.25 -11.17
CA LEU A 49 -3.00 -27.29 -12.26
C LEU A 49 -1.95 -27.80 -13.26
N PRO A 50 -2.25 -27.86 -14.57
CA PRO A 50 -1.25 -28.28 -15.55
C PRO A 50 -0.05 -27.31 -15.59
N PRO A 51 1.19 -27.81 -15.71
CA PRO A 51 2.40 -26.98 -15.59
C PRO A 51 2.52 -25.88 -16.65
N GLU A 52 1.88 -26.05 -17.81
CA GLU A 52 1.84 -25.06 -18.88
C GLU A 52 0.97 -23.82 -18.56
N TRP A 53 0.13 -23.89 -17.52
CA TRP A 53 -0.76 -22.80 -17.13
C TRP A 53 -0.09 -21.71 -16.30
N VAL A 54 1.03 -22.01 -15.65
CA VAL A 54 1.70 -21.05 -14.79
C VAL A 54 3.20 -21.13 -14.95
N THR A 55 3.80 -20.02 -15.38
CA THR A 55 5.26 -19.92 -15.56
C THR A 55 5.79 -18.78 -14.71
N MET A 56 6.69 -19.09 -13.78
CA MET A 56 7.47 -18.07 -13.08
C MET A 56 8.68 -17.64 -13.90
N VAL A 57 8.90 -16.33 -14.00
CA VAL A 57 10.05 -15.77 -14.69
C VAL A 57 10.78 -14.75 -13.81
N LEU A 58 12.11 -14.79 -13.86
CA LEU A 58 13.00 -13.82 -13.23
C LEU A 58 13.90 -13.20 -14.31
N PRO A 59 13.43 -12.18 -15.04
CA PRO A 59 14.24 -11.51 -16.05
C PRO A 59 15.51 -10.91 -15.44
N GLU A 60 16.64 -11.09 -16.13
CA GLU A 60 17.97 -10.63 -15.70
C GLU A 60 18.08 -9.10 -15.67
N ASN A 61 17.27 -8.40 -16.46
CA ASN A 61 17.29 -6.94 -16.57
C ASN A 61 15.91 -6.36 -16.88
N LEU A 62 15.81 -5.03 -16.77
CA LEU A 62 14.58 -4.29 -16.98
C LEU A 62 14.11 -4.33 -18.45
N ASP A 63 15.02 -4.38 -19.42
CA ASP A 63 14.67 -4.47 -20.84
C ASP A 63 13.89 -5.77 -21.13
N LEU A 64 14.41 -6.91 -20.68
CA LEU A 64 13.75 -8.21 -20.83
C LEU A 64 12.41 -8.25 -20.09
N ALA A 65 12.34 -7.68 -18.88
CA ALA A 65 11.08 -7.56 -18.15
C ALA A 65 10.05 -6.69 -18.90
N THR A 66 10.50 -5.60 -19.53
CA THR A 66 9.65 -4.69 -20.31
C THR A 66 9.16 -5.37 -21.59
N ARG A 67 10.03 -6.10 -22.29
CA ARG A 67 9.68 -6.88 -23.48
C ARG A 67 8.66 -7.97 -23.18
N LEU A 68 8.76 -8.62 -22.02
CA LEU A 68 7.76 -9.59 -21.56
C LEU A 68 6.38 -8.94 -21.40
N VAL A 69 6.32 -7.75 -20.80
CA VAL A 69 5.07 -7.01 -20.58
C VAL A 69 4.49 -6.47 -21.89
N ALA A 70 5.36 -6.04 -22.82
CA ALA A 70 4.97 -5.48 -24.11
C ALA A 70 4.61 -6.53 -25.18
N ASP A 71 4.71 -7.82 -24.86
CA ASP A 71 4.45 -8.89 -25.82
C ASP A 71 2.97 -8.87 -26.26
N PRO A 72 2.67 -8.93 -27.58
CA PRO A 72 1.30 -8.83 -28.09
C PRO A 72 0.39 -9.99 -27.67
N ARG A 73 0.92 -11.06 -27.09
CA ARG A 73 0.13 -12.17 -26.54
C ARG A 73 -0.42 -11.88 -25.14
N VAL A 74 0.05 -10.83 -24.47
CA VAL A 74 -0.46 -10.42 -23.15
C VAL A 74 -1.85 -9.80 -23.31
N GLY A 75 -2.90 -10.53 -22.93
CA GLY A 75 -4.27 -10.03 -22.94
C GLY A 75 -4.63 -9.16 -21.72
N PHE A 76 -3.97 -9.40 -20.59
CA PHE A 76 -4.17 -8.66 -19.34
C PHE A 76 -2.86 -8.53 -18.56
N PHE A 77 -2.54 -7.31 -18.12
CA PHE A 77 -1.37 -7.01 -17.32
C PHE A 77 -1.75 -6.57 -15.90
N SER A 78 -1.41 -7.37 -14.90
CA SER A 78 -1.52 -6.96 -13.49
C SER A 78 -0.16 -6.52 -12.96
N PHE A 79 -0.12 -5.34 -12.33
CA PHE A 79 1.08 -4.78 -11.71
C PHE A 79 0.78 -4.29 -10.30
N ILE A 80 1.62 -4.71 -9.35
CA ILE A 80 1.65 -4.17 -7.99
C ILE A 80 3.07 -3.71 -7.71
N GLY A 81 3.27 -2.43 -7.39
CA GLY A 81 4.61 -1.85 -7.20
C GLY A 81 4.64 -0.33 -7.24
N SER A 82 5.81 0.26 -7.54
CA SER A 82 5.94 1.72 -7.53
C SER A 82 5.22 2.37 -8.72
N SER A 83 4.63 3.55 -8.46
CA SER A 83 3.84 4.31 -9.45
C SER A 83 4.62 4.60 -10.74
N GLY A 84 5.87 5.05 -10.63
CA GLY A 84 6.71 5.36 -11.79
C GLY A 84 6.95 4.14 -12.70
N VAL A 85 7.16 2.95 -12.12
CA VAL A 85 7.36 1.72 -12.90
C VAL A 85 6.05 1.24 -13.52
N GLY A 86 4.95 1.25 -12.77
CA GLY A 86 3.66 0.77 -13.26
C GLY A 86 3.11 1.60 -14.42
N TRP A 87 3.16 2.94 -14.31
CA TRP A 87 2.74 3.82 -15.41
C TRP A 87 3.66 3.72 -16.63
N MET A 88 4.97 3.56 -16.42
CA MET A 88 5.91 3.31 -17.51
C MET A 88 5.59 2.00 -18.24
N LEU A 89 5.37 0.90 -17.51
CA LEU A 89 5.04 -0.39 -18.11
C LEU A 89 3.68 -0.37 -18.82
N ARG A 90 2.69 0.33 -18.25
CA ARG A 90 1.39 0.54 -18.92
C ARG A 90 1.55 1.21 -20.27
N SER A 91 2.47 2.17 -20.41
CA SER A 91 2.72 2.87 -21.68
C SER A 91 3.40 1.97 -22.74
N LYS A 92 3.79 0.74 -22.39
CA LYS A 92 4.44 -0.23 -23.27
C LYS A 92 3.53 -1.40 -23.65
N LEU A 93 2.32 -1.45 -23.12
CA LEU A 93 1.37 -2.52 -23.42
C LEU A 93 1.00 -2.53 -24.91
N ALA A 94 0.88 -3.74 -25.46
CA ALA A 94 0.45 -3.93 -26.84
C ALA A 94 -1.01 -3.50 -27.04
N PRO A 95 -1.41 -3.10 -28.27
CA PRO A 95 -2.80 -2.77 -28.56
C PRO A 95 -3.77 -3.88 -28.15
N GLY A 96 -4.82 -3.51 -27.39
CA GLY A 96 -5.84 -4.44 -26.90
C GLY A 96 -5.53 -5.09 -25.55
N ALA A 97 -4.29 -4.99 -25.05
CA ALA A 97 -3.97 -5.45 -23.70
C ALA A 97 -4.62 -4.56 -22.64
N ARG A 98 -5.40 -5.17 -21.73
CA ARG A 98 -5.98 -4.49 -20.56
C ARG A 98 -5.00 -4.54 -19.39
N CYS A 99 -5.23 -3.74 -18.34
CA CYS A 99 -4.38 -3.79 -17.15
C CYS A 99 -5.09 -3.36 -15.87
N ALA A 100 -4.61 -3.90 -14.76
CA ALA A 100 -4.87 -3.37 -13.42
C ALA A 100 -3.53 -3.01 -12.75
N LEU A 101 -3.48 -1.83 -12.15
CA LEU A 101 -2.30 -1.26 -11.51
C LEU A 101 -2.63 -0.90 -10.06
N GLU A 102 -1.88 -1.45 -9.11
CA GLU A 102 -1.92 -1.05 -7.70
C GLU A 102 -0.57 -0.49 -7.32
N HIS A 103 -0.53 0.79 -6.95
CA HIS A 103 0.69 1.47 -6.54
C HIS A 103 0.65 1.91 -5.08
N GLY A 104 1.79 2.40 -4.62
CA GLY A 104 1.90 3.08 -3.33
C GLY A 104 1.05 4.34 -3.21
N GLY A 105 0.84 4.73 -1.97
CA GLY A 105 0.17 5.95 -1.57
C GLY A 105 0.98 6.73 -0.55
N VAL A 106 0.36 7.74 0.02
CA VAL A 106 0.88 8.45 1.20
C VAL A 106 -0.32 8.67 2.13
N ALA A 107 -0.79 7.56 2.70
CA ALA A 107 -2.11 7.44 3.29
C ALA A 107 -2.29 8.45 4.44
N PRO A 108 -3.28 9.35 4.35
CA PRO A 108 -3.57 10.30 5.41
C PRO A 108 -4.53 9.71 6.45
N ALA A 109 -4.36 10.10 7.70
CA ALA A 109 -5.32 9.86 8.77
C ALA A 109 -5.65 11.18 9.47
N ILE A 110 -6.93 11.49 9.64
CA ILE A 110 -7.41 12.65 10.40
C ILE A 110 -7.73 12.19 11.84
N ILE A 111 -7.32 12.95 12.85
CA ILE A 111 -7.71 12.76 14.25
C ILE A 111 -8.35 14.05 14.73
N THR A 112 -9.62 13.97 15.12
CA THR A 112 -10.40 15.09 15.65
C THR A 112 -10.29 15.16 17.18
N SER A 113 -10.64 16.31 17.76
CA SER A 113 -10.54 16.53 19.21
C SER A 113 -11.43 15.63 20.06
N ASP A 114 -12.50 15.08 19.48
CA ASP A 114 -13.42 14.12 20.13
C ASP A 114 -13.04 12.66 19.90
N ALA A 115 -11.95 12.37 19.19
CA ALA A 115 -11.50 11.01 18.92
C ALA A 115 -11.20 10.22 20.20
N ASP A 116 -11.57 8.93 20.23
CA ASP A 116 -11.13 8.03 21.28
C ASP A 116 -9.65 7.66 21.08
N LEU A 117 -8.77 8.39 21.78
CA LEU A 117 -7.33 8.17 21.73
C LEU A 117 -6.91 6.78 22.23
N GLY A 118 -7.70 6.15 23.11
CA GLY A 118 -7.44 4.80 23.59
C GLY A 118 -7.52 3.75 22.48
N MET A 119 -8.41 3.96 21.50
CA MET A 119 -8.47 3.14 20.29
C MET A 119 -7.57 3.65 19.16
N ALA A 120 -7.50 4.97 18.97
CA ALA A 120 -6.82 5.56 17.82
C ALA A 120 -5.31 5.32 17.85
N LEU A 121 -4.65 5.52 19.01
CA LEU A 121 -3.19 5.49 19.08
C LEU A 121 -2.60 4.09 18.80
N PRO A 122 -3.11 2.98 19.40
CA PRO A 122 -2.63 1.65 19.05
C PRO A 122 -2.93 1.28 17.59
N SER A 123 -4.10 1.68 17.07
CA SER A 123 -4.47 1.42 15.68
C SER A 123 -3.53 2.14 14.69
N LEU A 124 -3.27 3.43 14.90
CA LEU A 124 -2.37 4.23 14.06
C LEU A 124 -0.92 3.74 14.15
N ALA A 125 -0.42 3.41 15.34
CA ALA A 125 0.91 2.87 15.52
C ALA A 125 1.07 1.53 14.79
N LYS A 126 0.10 0.62 14.93
CA LYS A 126 0.06 -0.62 14.14
C LYS A 126 0.04 -0.32 12.65
N GLY A 127 -0.84 0.56 12.20
CA GLY A 127 -1.01 0.90 10.80
C GLY A 127 0.22 1.55 10.14
N GLY A 128 1.07 2.24 10.91
CA GLY A 128 2.28 2.89 10.41
C GLY A 128 3.56 2.08 10.56
N PHE A 129 3.64 1.19 11.56
CA PHE A 129 4.85 0.41 11.84
C PHE A 129 4.76 -1.07 11.46
N TYR A 130 3.55 -1.59 11.17
CA TYR A 130 3.36 -2.95 10.65
C TYR A 130 4.20 -3.18 9.38
N HIS A 131 4.85 -4.34 9.29
CA HIS A 131 5.83 -4.65 8.23
C HIS A 131 6.94 -3.58 8.07
N ALA A 132 7.34 -2.95 9.18
CA ALA A 132 8.27 -1.82 9.19
C ALA A 132 7.81 -0.68 8.27
N GLY A 133 6.51 -0.45 8.17
CA GLY A 133 5.91 0.58 7.31
C GLY A 133 6.01 0.32 5.81
N GLN A 134 6.45 -0.88 5.38
CA GLN A 134 6.56 -1.27 3.97
C GLN A 134 5.21 -1.75 3.40
N VAL A 135 4.17 -0.96 3.59
CA VAL A 135 2.81 -1.27 3.16
C VAL A 135 2.32 -0.11 2.29
N CYS A 136 1.75 -0.39 1.11
CA CYS A 136 1.29 0.66 0.17
C CYS A 136 0.21 1.59 0.74
N VAL A 137 -0.46 1.14 1.81
CA VAL A 137 -1.52 1.83 2.55
C VAL A 137 -1.13 2.11 4.00
N SER A 138 0.17 2.05 4.33
CA SER A 138 0.71 2.36 5.66
C SER A 138 0.32 3.76 6.11
N VAL A 139 -0.01 3.92 7.39
CA VAL A 139 -0.24 5.25 7.99
C VAL A 139 1.07 6.02 7.95
N GLN A 140 1.11 7.14 7.22
CA GLN A 140 2.31 7.97 7.11
C GLN A 140 2.07 9.41 7.55
N ARG A 141 0.91 10.00 7.19
CA ARG A 141 0.58 11.40 7.50
C ARG A 141 -0.65 11.45 8.39
N ILE A 142 -0.45 11.79 9.65
CA ILE A 142 -1.52 12.02 10.62
C ILE A 142 -1.77 13.52 10.71
N PHE A 143 -2.98 13.97 10.44
CA PHE A 143 -3.41 15.34 10.70
C PHE A 143 -4.23 15.36 11.98
N CYS A 144 -3.79 16.11 12.97
CA CYS A 144 -4.32 16.07 14.33
C CYS A 144 -4.77 17.46 14.76
N ASP A 145 -5.94 17.55 15.39
CA ASP A 145 -6.45 18.78 16.01
C ASP A 145 -5.42 19.32 17.01
N SER A 146 -5.02 20.58 16.85
CA SER A 146 -4.00 21.24 17.66
C SER A 146 -4.29 21.16 19.17
N ASN A 147 -5.56 21.07 19.59
CA ASN A 147 -5.93 20.99 21.00
C ASN A 147 -5.50 19.68 21.68
N ILE A 148 -5.22 18.62 20.90
CA ILE A 148 -4.85 17.30 21.40
C ILE A 148 -3.49 16.81 20.87
N ILE A 149 -2.73 17.67 20.17
CA ILE A 149 -1.47 17.31 19.52
C ILE A 149 -0.44 16.70 20.47
N ASP A 150 -0.31 17.26 21.67
CA ASP A 150 0.65 16.77 22.67
C ASP A 150 0.27 15.36 23.14
N LYS A 151 -1.02 15.13 23.45
CA LYS A 151 -1.53 13.81 23.85
C LYS A 151 -1.32 12.76 22.76
N VAL A 152 -1.55 13.15 21.50
CA VAL A 152 -1.39 12.24 20.35
C VAL A 152 0.08 11.92 20.11
N THR A 153 0.96 12.91 20.13
CA THR A 153 2.40 12.68 19.89
C THR A 153 3.05 11.90 21.03
N GLU A 154 2.73 12.20 22.29
CA GLU A 154 3.18 11.41 23.45
C GLU A 154 2.66 9.97 23.39
N GLY A 155 1.37 9.80 23.04
CA GLY A 155 0.74 8.50 22.90
C GLY A 155 1.38 7.64 21.81
N LEU A 156 1.60 8.20 20.62
CA LEU A 156 2.28 7.53 19.51
C LEU A 156 3.75 7.23 19.86
N SER A 157 4.42 8.14 20.58
CA SER A 157 5.78 7.90 21.09
C SER A 157 5.81 6.67 21.99
N SER A 158 4.89 6.60 22.96
CA SER A 158 4.82 5.46 23.89
C SER A 158 4.53 4.14 23.17
N GLN A 159 3.71 4.14 22.11
CA GLN A 159 3.47 2.95 21.30
C GLN A 159 4.74 2.55 20.54
N ALA A 160 5.39 3.50 19.87
CA ALA A 160 6.61 3.28 19.09
C ALA A 160 7.77 2.77 19.96
N ASP A 161 7.98 3.36 21.14
CA ASP A 161 9.04 2.96 22.08
C ASP A 161 8.77 1.61 22.74
N GLY A 162 7.51 1.18 22.80
CA GLY A 162 7.12 -0.12 23.33
C GLY A 162 7.34 -1.29 22.36
N MET A 163 7.55 -1.02 21.06
CA MET A 163 7.69 -2.06 20.04
C MET A 163 9.09 -2.69 20.05
N LYS A 164 9.14 -4.03 20.04
CA LYS A 164 10.37 -4.77 19.86
C LYS A 164 10.72 -4.88 18.38
N VAL A 165 11.85 -4.30 18.00
CA VAL A 165 12.40 -4.39 16.64
C VAL A 165 13.44 -5.51 16.57
N GLY A 166 13.34 -6.42 15.60
CA GLY A 166 14.29 -7.53 15.53
C GLY A 166 13.98 -8.62 14.51
N ASP A 167 14.40 -9.83 14.84
CA ASP A 167 14.24 -11.02 14.01
C ASP A 167 12.76 -11.43 13.92
N PRO A 168 12.14 -11.42 12.73
CA PRO A 168 10.74 -11.77 12.55
C PRO A 168 10.41 -13.24 12.87
N ALA A 169 11.40 -14.11 13.07
CA ALA A 169 11.19 -15.49 13.54
C ALA A 169 10.89 -15.57 15.05
N LEU A 170 11.17 -14.52 15.82
CA LEU A 170 10.91 -14.48 17.26
C LEU A 170 9.49 -14.00 17.55
N ALA A 171 8.77 -14.76 18.39
CA ALA A 171 7.36 -14.53 18.70
C ALA A 171 7.06 -13.18 19.39
N ASP A 172 8.07 -12.56 20.00
CA ASP A 172 7.94 -11.28 20.70
C ASP A 172 8.43 -10.08 19.86
N THR A 173 8.76 -10.28 18.58
CA THR A 173 9.13 -9.19 17.67
C THR A 173 7.88 -8.56 17.06
N ASP A 174 7.74 -7.25 17.24
CA ASP A 174 6.63 -6.46 16.69
C ASP A 174 6.96 -5.91 15.30
N VAL A 175 8.21 -5.47 15.10
CA VAL A 175 8.67 -4.81 13.87
C VAL A 175 9.92 -5.52 13.34
N GLY A 176 9.81 -6.03 12.11
CA GLY A 176 10.93 -6.68 11.42
C GLY A 176 11.88 -5.69 10.73
N PRO A 177 12.86 -6.20 9.97
CA PRO A 177 13.75 -5.38 9.17
C PRO A 177 13.08 -4.79 7.93
N LEU A 178 13.67 -3.72 7.41
CA LEU A 178 13.46 -3.27 6.04
C LEU A 178 14.04 -4.28 5.05
N ILE A 179 13.51 -4.29 3.82
CA ILE A 179 13.83 -5.32 2.82
C ILE A 179 15.32 -5.40 2.46
N ASN A 180 16.04 -4.28 2.53
CA ASN A 180 17.47 -4.22 2.26
C ASN A 180 18.13 -3.02 2.96
N HIS A 181 19.46 -2.99 2.99
CA HIS A 181 20.23 -1.97 3.70
C HIS A 181 20.10 -0.56 3.08
N ASN A 182 19.92 -0.48 1.76
CA ASN A 182 19.76 0.81 1.08
C ASN A 182 18.45 1.49 1.48
N GLU A 183 17.37 0.72 1.69
CA GLU A 183 16.10 1.28 2.19
C GLU A 183 16.26 1.81 3.62
N CYS A 184 16.99 1.11 4.48
CA CYS A 184 17.30 1.59 5.83
C CYS A 184 18.07 2.92 5.80
N GLN A 185 19.09 3.03 4.94
CA GLN A 185 19.83 4.27 4.74
C GLN A 185 18.97 5.39 4.12
N ARG A 186 18.07 5.07 3.18
CA ARG A 186 17.16 6.05 2.57
C ARG A 186 16.20 6.64 3.61
N VAL A 187 15.59 5.80 4.44
CA VAL A 187 14.69 6.21 5.52
C VAL A 187 15.42 7.13 6.51
N GLU A 188 16.62 6.74 6.96
CA GLU A 188 17.46 7.56 7.82
C GLU A 188 17.75 8.94 7.21
N THR A 189 18.12 8.97 5.92
CA THR A 189 18.43 10.20 5.20
C THR A 189 17.23 11.14 5.19
N TRP A 190 16.04 10.63 4.89
CA TRP A 190 14.81 11.45 4.82
C TRP A 190 14.39 11.99 6.19
N ILE A 191 14.57 11.19 7.25
CA ILE A 191 14.29 11.64 8.63
C ILE A 191 15.26 12.75 9.03
N ASN A 192 16.56 12.56 8.80
CA ASN A 192 17.57 13.57 9.09
C ASN A 192 17.37 14.86 8.28
N GLU A 193 17.02 14.75 6.99
CA GLU A 193 16.62 15.89 6.15
C GLU A 193 15.42 16.63 6.76
N ALA A 194 14.38 15.93 7.23
CA ALA A 194 13.23 16.57 7.86
C ALA A 194 13.59 17.28 9.17
N VAL A 195 14.34 16.62 10.06
CA VAL A 195 14.76 17.18 11.36
C VAL A 195 15.63 18.41 11.16
N SER A 196 16.63 18.34 10.27
CA SER A 196 17.47 19.50 9.93
C SER A 196 16.70 20.66 9.30
N SER A 197 15.53 20.39 8.70
CA SER A 197 14.65 21.39 8.09
C SER A 197 13.57 21.92 9.04
N GLY A 198 13.57 21.48 10.31
CA GLY A 198 12.69 22.02 11.35
C GLY A 198 11.67 21.04 11.92
N ALA A 199 11.61 19.79 11.43
CA ALA A 199 10.75 18.77 12.05
C ALA A 199 11.19 18.49 13.49
N LYS A 200 10.25 18.36 14.42
CA LYS A 200 10.56 17.92 15.77
C LYS A 200 10.55 16.39 15.82
N LEU A 201 11.70 15.79 16.14
CA LEU A 201 11.80 14.37 16.42
C LEU A 201 11.17 14.07 17.80
N ILE A 202 10.09 13.31 17.82
CA ILE A 202 9.40 12.93 19.07
C ILE A 202 10.03 11.66 19.64
N THR A 203 10.21 10.63 18.81
CA THR A 203 10.94 9.40 19.16
C THR A 203 11.51 8.73 17.92
N GLY A 204 12.41 7.76 18.11
CA GLY A 204 13.08 7.02 17.05
C GLY A 204 14.23 7.80 16.43
N GLY A 205 14.31 7.78 15.10
CA GLY A 205 15.32 8.52 14.34
C GLY A 205 16.70 7.87 14.27
N GLU A 206 16.80 6.58 14.62
CA GLU A 206 18.08 5.86 14.65
C GLU A 206 18.01 4.49 13.98
N LYS A 207 19.12 4.09 13.35
CA LYS A 207 19.35 2.72 12.88
C LYS A 207 19.70 1.83 14.06
N LEU A 208 19.03 0.68 14.16
CA LEU A 208 19.35 -0.36 15.13
C LEU A 208 20.32 -1.39 14.55
N SER A 209 20.32 -1.55 13.23
CA SER A 209 21.28 -2.35 12.45
C SER A 209 21.29 -1.87 10.99
N ASP A 210 22.01 -2.58 10.11
CA ASP A 210 22.00 -2.28 8.67
C ASP A 210 20.62 -2.43 8.02
N SER A 211 19.72 -3.21 8.61
CA SER A 211 18.38 -3.49 8.07
C SER A 211 17.23 -3.12 9.01
N CYS A 212 17.49 -2.89 10.30
CA CYS A 212 16.47 -2.50 11.27
C CYS A 212 16.53 -1.00 11.57
N TYR A 213 15.39 -0.33 11.47
CA TYR A 213 15.22 1.08 11.81
C TYR A 213 14.20 1.23 12.93
N ARG A 214 14.47 2.11 13.90
CA ARG A 214 13.56 2.31 15.04
C ARG A 214 12.26 3.00 14.58
N PRO A 215 11.07 2.52 15.01
CA PRO A 215 9.81 3.23 14.80
C PRO A 215 9.93 4.71 15.17
N THR A 216 9.64 5.58 14.20
CA THR A 216 9.94 7.02 14.30
C THR A 216 8.68 7.85 14.20
N VAL A 217 8.53 8.82 15.09
CA VAL A 217 7.45 9.80 15.06
C VAL A 217 8.05 11.20 14.92
N LEU A 218 7.65 11.90 13.88
CA LEU A 218 8.00 13.30 13.65
C LEU A 218 6.77 14.17 13.86
N LEU A 219 6.95 15.31 14.53
CA LEU A 219 5.95 16.36 14.63
C LEU A 219 6.30 17.51 13.68
N ASP A 220 5.31 17.90 12.91
CA ASP A 220 5.27 19.08 12.05
C ASP A 220 6.49 19.20 11.11
N PRO A 221 6.84 18.15 10.34
CA PRO A 221 7.89 18.30 9.33
C PRO A 221 7.45 19.28 8.24
N PRO A 222 8.41 20.01 7.61
CA PRO A 222 8.07 20.97 6.57
C PRO A 222 7.24 20.34 5.44
N PRO A 223 6.26 21.05 4.87
CA PRO A 223 5.35 20.49 3.86
C PRO A 223 6.07 20.07 2.58
N GLU A 224 7.22 20.66 2.26
CA GLU A 224 8.04 20.36 1.08
C GLU A 224 9.08 19.26 1.32
N ALA A 225 9.24 18.80 2.56
CA ALA A 225 10.16 17.72 2.88
C ALA A 225 9.74 16.42 2.16
N LYS A 226 10.72 15.58 1.78
CA LYS A 226 10.43 14.29 1.12
C LYS A 226 9.52 13.41 1.96
N ILE A 227 9.70 13.42 3.28
CA ILE A 227 8.88 12.64 4.22
C ILE A 227 7.39 13.07 4.22
N SER A 228 7.12 14.31 3.80
CA SER A 228 5.79 14.90 3.71
C SER A 228 5.13 14.71 2.34
N THR A 229 5.95 14.55 1.29
CA THR A 229 5.50 14.59 -0.12
C THR A 229 5.63 13.26 -0.87
N ALA A 230 6.44 12.33 -0.37
CA ALA A 230 6.71 11.04 -1.01
C ALA A 230 6.45 9.86 -0.06
N GLU A 231 6.23 8.69 -0.63
CA GLU A 231 6.05 7.44 0.12
C GLU A 231 7.37 7.05 0.80
N VAL A 232 7.38 7.02 2.13
CA VAL A 232 8.56 6.66 2.91
C VAL A 232 8.85 5.18 2.76
N PHE A 233 7.81 4.34 2.80
CA PHE A 233 7.91 2.88 2.76
C PHE A 233 8.88 2.34 3.83
N GLY A 234 8.73 2.86 5.05
CA GLY A 234 9.59 2.60 6.20
C GLY A 234 8.87 3.00 7.50
N PRO A 235 9.44 2.66 8.68
CA PRO A 235 8.73 2.78 9.96
C PRO A 235 8.76 4.22 10.49
N ALA A 236 8.16 5.15 9.77
CA ALA A 236 8.09 6.57 10.13
C ALA A 236 6.69 7.14 9.91
N ILE A 237 6.19 7.84 10.94
CA ILE A 237 4.90 8.53 10.94
C ILE A 237 5.15 10.02 11.18
N CYS A 238 4.45 10.86 10.45
CA CYS A 238 4.46 12.31 10.63
C CYS A 238 3.12 12.79 11.15
N VAL A 239 3.14 13.62 12.19
CA VAL A 239 1.95 14.25 12.76
C VAL A 239 1.97 15.74 12.42
N TYR A 240 0.89 16.23 11.82
CA TYR A 240 0.72 17.61 11.39
C TYR A 240 -0.43 18.23 12.18
N PRO A 241 -0.21 19.33 12.94
CA PRO A 241 -1.29 20.00 13.63
C PRO A 241 -2.22 20.74 12.65
N TYR A 242 -3.50 20.83 12.99
CA TYR A 242 -4.46 21.69 12.30
C TYR A 242 -5.42 22.36 13.29
N ASN A 243 -5.96 23.52 12.91
CA ASN A 243 -6.99 24.22 13.71
C ASN A 243 -8.39 24.06 13.08
N GLU A 244 -8.46 23.98 11.75
CA GLU A 244 -9.71 23.82 11.01
C GLU A 244 -9.69 22.51 10.21
N LEU A 245 -10.75 21.71 10.34
CA LEU A 245 -10.85 20.38 9.72
C LEU A 245 -10.71 20.43 8.19
N ASP A 246 -11.34 21.42 7.53
CA ASP A 246 -11.30 21.56 6.08
C ASP A 246 -9.89 21.88 5.56
N GLU A 247 -9.08 22.59 6.35
CA GLU A 247 -7.67 22.83 6.03
C GLU A 247 -6.87 21.53 6.10
N ALA A 248 -7.13 20.70 7.11
CA ALA A 248 -6.50 19.38 7.26
C ALA A 248 -6.84 18.46 6.08
N ILE A 249 -8.11 18.42 5.67
CA ILE A 249 -8.55 17.65 4.50
C ILE A 249 -7.88 18.17 3.23
N SER A 250 -7.83 19.49 3.02
CA SER A 250 -7.14 20.07 1.87
C SER A 250 -5.65 19.70 1.83
N LYS A 251 -4.96 19.71 2.97
CA LYS A 251 -3.55 19.30 3.07
C LYS A 251 -3.37 17.79 2.86
N ALA A 252 -4.26 16.97 3.39
CA ALA A 252 -4.27 15.52 3.17
C ALA A 252 -4.39 15.17 1.67
N ASN A 253 -5.25 15.90 0.96
CA ASN A 253 -5.56 15.71 -0.46
C ASN A 253 -4.53 16.32 -1.43
N SER A 254 -3.55 17.07 -0.93
CA SER A 254 -2.62 17.86 -1.74
C SER A 254 -1.69 17.04 -2.65
N LEU A 255 -1.54 15.73 -2.40
CA LEU A 255 -0.60 14.89 -3.13
C LEU A 255 -1.27 14.27 -4.38
N PRO A 256 -0.48 13.94 -5.43
CA PRO A 256 -1.00 13.33 -6.66
C PRO A 256 -1.41 11.85 -6.49
N VAL A 257 -1.28 11.31 -5.29
CA VAL A 257 -1.57 9.92 -4.91
C VAL A 257 -2.79 9.87 -3.99
N SER A 258 -3.59 8.81 -4.11
CA SER A 258 -4.76 8.58 -3.26
C SER A 258 -5.09 7.10 -3.28
N PHE A 259 -5.13 6.46 -2.11
CA PHE A 259 -5.46 5.04 -1.99
C PHE A 259 -6.46 4.84 -0.86
N GLN A 260 -6.01 4.53 0.36
CA GLN A 260 -6.86 4.50 1.54
C GLN A 260 -6.56 5.72 2.40
N ALA A 261 -7.58 6.23 3.08
CA ALA A 261 -7.46 7.29 4.06
C ALA A 261 -8.27 6.93 5.31
N ALA A 262 -8.04 7.63 6.43
CA ALA A 262 -8.72 7.34 7.68
C ALA A 262 -9.19 8.63 8.38
N VAL A 263 -10.22 8.49 9.20
CA VAL A 263 -10.68 9.50 10.15
C VAL A 263 -10.98 8.82 11.49
N PHE A 264 -10.49 9.41 12.57
CA PHE A 264 -10.80 9.03 13.95
C PHE A 264 -11.62 10.14 14.59
N THR A 265 -12.86 9.85 14.94
CA THR A 265 -13.86 10.77 15.52
C THR A 265 -15.00 9.98 16.17
N GLN A 266 -15.65 10.54 17.18
CA GLN A 266 -16.87 9.98 17.78
C GLN A 266 -18.14 10.59 17.17
N ASP A 267 -17.99 11.68 16.42
CA ASP A 267 -19.08 12.38 15.75
C ASP A 267 -19.37 11.83 14.34
N LEU A 268 -20.61 11.42 14.12
CA LEU A 268 -21.04 10.82 12.85
C LEU A 268 -21.04 11.83 11.69
N ASP A 269 -21.44 13.08 11.96
CA ASP A 269 -21.50 14.10 10.91
C ASP A 269 -20.09 14.46 10.43
N THR A 270 -19.14 14.53 11.35
CA THR A 270 -17.71 14.70 11.08
C THR A 270 -17.14 13.53 10.28
N ALA A 271 -17.47 12.29 10.66
CA ALA A 271 -17.07 11.10 9.89
C ALA A 271 -17.62 11.15 8.45
N MET A 272 -18.89 11.52 8.28
CA MET A 272 -19.53 11.63 6.98
C MET A 272 -18.99 12.79 6.14
N HIS A 273 -18.61 13.89 6.78
CA HIS A 273 -17.92 15.01 6.15
C HIS A 273 -16.56 14.57 5.60
N CYS A 274 -15.73 13.95 6.44
CA CYS A 274 -14.45 13.38 6.02
C CYS A 274 -14.62 12.35 4.89
N TYR A 275 -15.62 11.46 4.96
CA TYR A 275 -15.90 10.49 3.89
C TYR A 275 -16.15 11.15 2.53
N ARG A 276 -16.85 12.28 2.50
CA ARG A 276 -17.18 12.98 1.25
C ARG A 276 -16.03 13.80 0.67
N HIS A 277 -15.15 14.29 1.54
CA HIS A 277 -14.18 15.32 1.17
C HIS A 277 -12.72 14.84 1.19
N LEU A 278 -12.40 13.75 1.89
CA LEU A 278 -11.06 13.17 1.92
C LEU A 278 -10.84 12.27 0.69
N ASP A 279 -9.70 12.45 0.01
CA ASP A 279 -9.36 11.70 -1.19
C ASP A 279 -8.90 10.28 -0.83
N GLY A 280 -9.78 9.31 -0.99
CA GLY A 280 -9.47 7.88 -0.91
C GLY A 280 -10.52 7.06 -1.65
N THR A 281 -10.12 5.91 -2.18
CA THR A 281 -11.08 4.93 -2.72
C THR A 281 -11.76 4.14 -1.60
N ALA A 282 -11.15 4.12 -0.41
CA ALA A 282 -11.72 3.64 0.83
C ALA A 282 -11.34 4.60 1.98
N ILE A 283 -12.33 4.96 2.79
CA ILE A 283 -12.17 5.79 3.98
C ILE A 283 -12.47 4.94 5.21
N MET A 284 -11.46 4.74 6.05
CA MET A 284 -11.59 4.00 7.30
C MET A 284 -12.08 4.94 8.40
N VAL A 285 -13.20 4.63 9.03
CA VAL A 285 -13.73 5.38 10.16
C VAL A 285 -13.38 4.62 11.44
N ASN A 286 -12.58 5.25 12.30
CA ASN A 286 -12.07 4.66 13.54
C ASN A 286 -11.24 3.39 13.37
N ASP A 287 -10.58 3.25 12.22
CA ASP A 287 -9.57 2.20 11.96
C ASP A 287 -8.43 2.76 11.09
N HIS A 288 -7.29 2.08 11.07
CA HIS A 288 -6.08 2.55 10.38
C HIS A 288 -6.15 2.29 8.87
N THR A 289 -5.41 3.08 8.10
CA THR A 289 -5.38 2.97 6.63
C THR A 289 -4.84 1.65 6.11
N ALA A 290 -4.14 0.85 6.92
CA ALA A 290 -3.62 -0.46 6.51
C ALA A 290 -4.64 -1.63 6.64
N PHE A 291 -5.91 -1.35 6.98
CA PHE A 291 -6.94 -2.38 7.04
C PHE A 291 -7.19 -2.98 5.64
N ARG A 292 -7.31 -4.31 5.58
CA ARG A 292 -7.62 -5.04 4.34
C ARG A 292 -8.24 -6.41 4.64
N VAL A 293 -9.23 -6.79 3.84
CA VAL A 293 -9.71 -8.18 3.70
C VAL A 293 -9.69 -8.58 2.22
N ASP A 294 -9.46 -9.85 1.91
CA ASP A 294 -9.09 -10.26 0.53
C ASP A 294 -10.18 -10.07 -0.53
N TRP A 295 -11.46 -9.96 -0.11
CA TRP A 295 -12.61 -9.78 -1.01
C TRP A 295 -13.10 -8.33 -1.11
N MET A 296 -12.52 -7.38 -0.37
CA MET A 296 -12.92 -5.98 -0.48
C MET A 296 -12.40 -5.35 -1.78
N PRO A 297 -13.07 -4.32 -2.32
CA PRO A 297 -12.49 -3.51 -3.38
C PRO A 297 -11.20 -2.86 -2.90
N PHE A 298 -10.11 -3.01 -3.65
CA PHE A 298 -8.80 -2.50 -3.28
C PHE A 298 -8.18 -1.75 -4.47
N ALA A 299 -8.32 -0.42 -4.49
CA ALA A 299 -7.96 0.37 -5.66
C ALA A 299 -7.21 1.65 -5.29
N GLY A 300 -6.22 2.03 -6.08
CA GLY A 300 -5.64 3.37 -6.02
C GLY A 300 -6.32 4.30 -7.03
N ALA A 301 -6.52 5.56 -6.66
CA ALA A 301 -6.93 6.64 -7.56
C ALA A 301 -5.72 7.49 -7.99
N ARG A 302 -5.89 8.31 -9.03
CA ARG A 302 -4.83 9.21 -9.55
C ARG A 302 -3.55 8.43 -9.86
N ALA A 303 -2.39 8.87 -9.35
CA ALA A 303 -1.12 8.18 -9.57
C ALA A 303 -1.01 6.84 -8.83
N SER A 304 -1.89 6.55 -7.86
CA SER A 304 -1.83 5.33 -7.04
C SER A 304 -2.39 4.08 -7.72
N GLY A 305 -3.03 4.16 -8.88
CA GLY A 305 -3.48 2.95 -9.55
C GLY A 305 -4.45 3.14 -10.71
N HIS A 306 -4.89 2.01 -11.25
CA HIS A 306 -5.89 1.90 -12.31
C HIS A 306 -6.59 0.55 -12.23
N GLY A 307 -7.92 0.54 -12.31
CA GLY A 307 -8.72 -0.67 -12.08
C GLY A 307 -8.96 -0.94 -10.60
N VAL A 308 -9.66 -2.04 -10.30
CA VAL A 308 -10.04 -2.41 -8.92
C VAL A 308 -9.47 -3.79 -8.59
N GLY A 309 -8.63 -3.84 -7.57
CA GLY A 309 -8.11 -5.07 -6.98
C GLY A 309 -9.06 -5.70 -5.96
N GLY A 310 -8.62 -6.79 -5.35
CA GLY A 310 -9.45 -7.68 -4.53
C GLY A 310 -10.00 -8.83 -5.36
N ILE A 311 -10.11 -10.02 -4.76
CA ILE A 311 -10.28 -11.28 -5.51
C ILE A 311 -11.47 -11.23 -6.50
N PRO A 312 -12.71 -10.86 -6.11
CA PRO A 312 -13.84 -10.83 -7.03
C PRO A 312 -13.68 -9.80 -8.17
N TYR A 313 -13.06 -8.66 -7.87
CA TYR A 313 -12.85 -7.58 -8.83
C TYR A 313 -11.76 -7.94 -9.84
N THR A 314 -10.67 -8.56 -9.37
CA THR A 314 -9.60 -9.06 -10.26
C THR A 314 -10.10 -10.17 -11.18
N VAL A 315 -10.96 -11.08 -10.68
CA VAL A 315 -11.67 -12.06 -11.52
C VAL A 315 -12.44 -11.36 -12.65
N HIS A 316 -13.22 -10.34 -12.31
CA HIS A 316 -14.00 -9.58 -13.28
C HIS A 316 -13.12 -8.86 -14.32
N GLU A 317 -12.05 -8.18 -13.88
CA GLU A 317 -11.09 -7.49 -14.75
C GLU A 317 -10.41 -8.41 -15.76
N MET A 318 -10.20 -9.68 -15.39
CA MET A 318 -9.57 -10.68 -16.26
C MET A 318 -10.55 -11.33 -17.26
N GLN A 319 -11.86 -11.10 -17.13
CA GLN A 319 -12.89 -11.63 -18.02
C GLN A 319 -13.31 -10.64 -19.10
N THR A 320 -13.91 -11.13 -20.19
CA THR A 320 -14.54 -10.32 -21.22
C THR A 320 -15.98 -10.78 -21.42
N GLU A 321 -16.93 -9.86 -21.33
CA GLU A 321 -18.32 -10.16 -21.60
C GLU A 321 -18.56 -10.36 -23.11
N LYS A 322 -19.23 -11.45 -23.46
CA LYS A 322 -19.59 -11.77 -24.84
C LYS A 322 -21.10 -11.84 -24.99
N MET A 323 -21.67 -10.86 -25.67
CA MET A 323 -23.10 -10.82 -25.97
C MET A 323 -23.45 -11.71 -27.17
N MET A 324 -24.51 -12.50 -27.03
CA MET A 324 -25.13 -13.25 -28.12
C MET A 324 -26.52 -12.70 -28.37
N VAL A 325 -26.78 -12.24 -29.60
CA VAL A 325 -28.11 -11.84 -30.05
C VAL A 325 -28.58 -12.85 -31.06
N TRP A 326 -29.65 -13.58 -30.74
CA TRP A 326 -30.26 -14.55 -31.65
C TRP A 326 -31.68 -14.13 -32.00
N ARG A 327 -32.03 -14.36 -33.27
CA ARG A 327 -33.40 -14.34 -33.76
C ARG A 327 -33.73 -15.76 -34.22
N SER A 328 -34.76 -16.36 -33.63
CA SER A 328 -35.16 -17.74 -33.89
C SER A 328 -36.66 -17.81 -34.15
N ARG A 329 -37.05 -18.44 -35.25
CA ARG A 329 -38.48 -18.69 -35.57
C ARG A 329 -39.19 -19.56 -34.54
N ALA A 330 -38.44 -20.28 -33.69
CA ALA A 330 -39.00 -21.09 -32.60
C ALA A 330 -39.28 -20.28 -31.32
N LEU A 331 -38.89 -19.00 -31.28
CA LEU A 331 -39.12 -18.06 -30.18
C LEU A 331 -40.02 -16.88 -30.61
N ASP A 332 -40.49 -16.89 -31.86
CA ASP A 332 -41.45 -15.93 -32.42
C ASP A 332 -42.90 -16.37 -32.15
#